data_AF-A0AAJ1HZF5-F1
#
_entry.id   AF-A0AAJ1HZF5-F1
#
_cell.length_a   1.000
_cell.length_b   1.000
_cell.length_c   1.000
_cell.angle_alpha   90.00
_cell.angle_beta   90.00
_cell.angle_gamma   90.00
#
_symmetry.space_group_name_H-M   'P 1'
#
loop_
_entity.id
_entity.type
_entity.pdbx_description
1 polymer ?
#
loop_
_entity_poly.entity_id
_entity_poly.type
_entity_poly.pdbx_seq_one_letter_code
_entity_poly.pdbx_strand_id
1 'polypeptide(L)'
;MALIKCAECGKEISDKAAACIGCGAPINPTPHRTEPQAKREPSALAKSLGYGESKGEEQYGNIFPDMQQKAPQSKAAQVIGWGLTIATVALIGSCMFGSRGKSSSNGISDSRALSLCKEGIRLVSRDPDKAQIPYAESERIGPDYVFTWTNGTNTIRLRNGFGLEVPASARCSVNAALGKISSLTVNGNTIISQ
;
A
#
# COMPACT_ATOMS: atom_id res chain seq x y z
N MET A 1 -4.66 46.39 -13.67
CA MET A 1 -4.32 44.95 -13.64
C MET A 1 -2.82 44.87 -13.75
N ALA A 2 -2.15 44.21 -12.82
CA ALA A 2 -0.70 44.08 -12.90
C ALA A 2 -0.36 42.77 -13.63
N LEU A 3 0.53 42.85 -14.62
CA LEU A 3 1.17 41.66 -15.16
C LEU A 3 2.34 41.32 -14.24
N ILE A 4 2.37 40.08 -13.76
CA ILE A 4 3.47 39.52 -12.99
C ILE A 4 4.20 38.49 -13.83
N LYS A 5 5.48 38.27 -13.55
CA LYS A 5 6.26 37.22 -14.22
C LYS A 5 6.10 35.91 -13.48
N CYS A 6 5.82 34.83 -14.23
CA CYS A 6 5.80 33.48 -13.69
C CYS A 6 7.19 33.10 -13.15
N ALA A 7 7.27 32.60 -11.92
CA ALA A 7 8.53 32.16 -11.29
C ALA A 7 9.17 30.96 -12.03
N GLU A 8 8.37 30.14 -12.70
CA GLU A 8 8.83 28.93 -13.36
C GLU A 8 9.29 29.19 -14.81
N CYS A 9 8.47 29.89 -15.61
CA CYS A 9 8.74 30.05 -17.05
C CYS A 9 9.04 31.49 -17.49
N GLY A 10 9.00 32.47 -16.57
CA GLY A 10 9.31 33.87 -16.86
C GLY A 10 8.28 34.63 -17.71
N LYS A 11 7.20 33.98 -18.16
CA LYS A 11 6.14 34.63 -18.95
C LYS A 11 5.32 35.61 -18.10
N GLU A 12 4.88 36.69 -18.74
CA GLU A 12 3.99 37.68 -18.14
C GLU A 12 2.55 37.16 -18.11
N ILE A 13 1.93 37.21 -16.94
CA ILE A 13 0.60 36.68 -16.66
C ILE A 13 -0.16 37.64 -15.73
N SER A 14 -1.48 37.59 -15.74
CA SER A 14 -2.27 38.40 -14.79
C SER A 14 -2.06 37.94 -13.36
N ASP A 15 -1.90 38.91 -12.46
CA ASP A 15 -1.96 38.77 -11.00
C ASP A 15 -3.22 38.06 -10.45
N LYS A 16 -4.27 37.91 -11.26
CA LYS A 16 -5.50 37.19 -10.91
C LYS A 16 -5.61 35.77 -11.47
N ALA A 17 -4.65 35.32 -12.28
CA ALA A 17 -4.69 33.99 -12.86
C ALA A 17 -4.48 32.93 -11.76
N ALA A 18 -5.28 31.85 -11.75
CA ALA A 18 -5.07 30.75 -10.81
C ALA A 18 -3.79 29.96 -11.11
N ALA A 19 -3.44 29.84 -12.40
CA ALA A 19 -2.26 29.16 -12.90
C ALA A 19 -1.67 29.87 -14.12
N CYS A 20 -0.38 29.67 -14.37
CA CYS A 20 0.32 30.19 -15.53
C CYS A 20 -0.21 29.54 -16.81
N ILE A 21 -0.62 30.34 -17.80
CA ILE A 21 -1.04 29.82 -19.12
C ILE A 21 0.10 29.18 -19.92
N GLY A 22 1.35 29.49 -19.58
CA GLY A 22 2.54 29.02 -20.29
C GLY A 22 3.03 27.65 -19.83
N CYS A 23 3.04 27.42 -18.51
CA CYS A 23 3.60 26.20 -17.92
C CYS A 23 2.65 25.48 -16.94
N GLY A 24 1.49 26.06 -16.60
CA GLY A 24 0.54 25.47 -15.66
C GLY A 24 0.86 25.68 -14.17
N ALA A 25 1.96 26.36 -13.82
CA ALA A 25 2.35 26.58 -12.43
C ALA A 25 1.34 27.48 -11.66
N PRO A 26 1.01 27.20 -10.39
CA PRO A 26 0.08 28.01 -9.60
C PRO A 26 0.69 29.37 -9.25
N ILE A 27 -0.13 30.44 -9.30
CA ILE A 27 0.34 31.84 -9.19
C ILE A 27 0.26 32.42 -7.78
N ASN A 28 -0.38 31.70 -6.87
CA ASN A 28 -0.42 32.05 -5.46
C ASN A 28 -0.20 30.76 -4.65
N PRO A 29 1.06 30.37 -4.37
CA PRO A 29 1.30 29.49 -3.25
C PRO A 29 0.90 30.30 -2.02
N THR A 30 -0.33 30.12 -1.55
CA THR A 30 -0.73 30.64 -0.24
C THR A 30 0.34 30.10 0.70
N PRO A 31 1.14 30.96 1.36
CA PRO A 31 2.06 30.46 2.36
C PRO A 31 1.15 29.80 3.38
N HIS A 32 1.26 28.48 3.50
CA HIS A 32 0.76 27.78 4.66
C HIS A 32 1.36 28.52 5.85
N ARG A 33 0.51 29.30 6.52
CA ARG A 33 0.86 30.03 7.71
C ARG A 33 1.32 28.97 8.68
N THR A 34 2.64 28.85 8.84
CA THR A 34 3.23 28.28 10.05
C THR A 34 2.75 29.18 11.17
N GLU A 35 1.62 28.81 11.75
CA GLU A 35 1.04 29.51 12.88
C GLU A 35 2.03 29.38 14.05
N PRO A 36 2.56 30.50 14.58
CA PRO A 36 3.43 30.46 15.74
C PRO A 36 2.67 29.85 16.90
N GLN A 37 3.27 28.86 17.56
CA GLN A 37 2.77 28.24 18.77
C GLN A 37 2.61 29.31 19.87
N ALA A 38 1.40 29.85 19.96
CA ALA A 38 0.96 30.68 21.07
C ALA A 38 0.39 29.74 22.14
N LYS A 39 1.07 29.73 23.29
CA LYS A 39 0.63 29.15 24.56
C LYS A 39 -0.88 29.27 24.73
N ARG A 40 -1.58 28.15 24.90
CA ARG A 40 -2.87 28.11 25.58
C ARG A 40 -2.73 27.24 26.82
N GLU A 41 -2.72 27.94 27.95
CA GLU A 41 -2.99 27.42 29.27
C GLU A 41 -4.30 26.62 29.29
N PRO A 42 -4.36 25.49 30.04
CA PRO A 42 -5.56 24.65 30.12
C PRO A 42 -6.57 25.22 31.12
N SER A 43 -7.56 25.99 30.65
CA SER A 43 -8.72 26.37 31.46
C SER A 43 -9.84 25.32 31.35
N ALA A 44 -9.83 24.39 32.31
CA ALA A 44 -10.97 24.01 33.15
C ALA A 44 -12.40 23.93 32.53
N LEU A 45 -12.60 23.23 31.40
CA LEU A 45 -13.96 22.88 30.94
C LEU A 45 -14.07 21.48 30.32
N ALA A 46 -13.40 20.48 30.90
CA ALA A 46 -13.50 19.08 30.52
C ALA A 46 -13.99 18.23 31.71
N LYS A 47 -15.14 18.57 32.31
CA LYS A 47 -15.62 17.92 33.55
C LYS A 47 -17.05 17.38 33.55
N SER A 48 -17.70 17.15 32.40
CA SER A 48 -19.09 16.65 32.44
C SER A 48 -19.50 15.62 31.41
N LEU A 49 -18.61 15.12 30.54
CA LEU A 49 -18.97 13.98 29.68
C LEU A 49 -18.14 12.76 30.10
N GLY A 50 -18.80 11.93 30.92
CA GLY A 50 -18.27 10.69 31.46
C GLY A 50 -17.77 9.76 30.36
N TYR A 51 -16.45 9.59 30.32
CA TYR A 51 -15.80 8.50 29.62
C TYR A 51 -15.48 7.44 30.67
N GLY A 52 -16.15 6.29 30.55
CA GLY A 52 -15.98 5.15 31.44
C GLY A 52 -14.57 4.60 31.36
N GLU A 53 -13.96 4.48 32.53
CA GLU A 53 -12.69 3.83 32.80
C GLU A 53 -12.84 2.32 32.64
N SER A 54 -12.15 1.72 31.66
CA SER A 54 -11.87 0.28 31.67
C SER A 54 -10.36 0.08 31.59
N LYS A 55 -9.79 -0.26 32.76
CA LYS A 55 -8.48 -0.88 32.91
C LYS A 55 -8.38 -2.11 32.02
N GLY A 56 -7.24 -2.24 31.34
CA GLY A 56 -6.91 -3.37 30.48
C GLY A 56 -5.55 -3.15 29.84
N GLU A 57 -4.51 -3.23 30.67
CA GLU A 57 -3.11 -3.37 30.26
C GLU A 57 -2.90 -4.56 29.31
N GLU A 58 -1.93 -4.39 28.41
CA GLU A 58 -1.06 -5.45 27.88
C GLU A 58 -1.71 -6.65 27.19
N GLN A 59 -2.23 -6.49 25.97
CA GLN A 59 -2.24 -7.65 25.04
C GLN A 59 -2.44 -7.27 23.56
N TYR A 60 -1.45 -6.62 22.94
CA TYR A 60 -1.33 -6.58 21.48
C TYR A 60 0.00 -7.18 21.01
N GLY A 61 0.35 -8.33 21.58
CA GLY A 61 1.26 -9.28 20.98
C GLY A 61 0.45 -10.30 20.17
N ASN A 62 0.80 -10.48 18.90
CA ASN A 62 0.40 -11.61 18.06
C ASN A 62 -1.04 -11.56 17.48
N ILE A 63 -1.27 -10.63 16.54
CA ILE A 63 -2.33 -10.78 15.51
C ILE A 63 -1.67 -11.04 14.14
N PHE A 64 -0.67 -11.92 14.12
CA PHE A 64 -0.28 -12.65 12.93
C PHE A 64 -0.45 -14.12 13.26
N PRO A 65 -1.61 -14.75 12.94
CA PRO A 65 -1.63 -16.18 12.82
C PRO A 65 -0.63 -16.55 11.72
N ASP A 66 0.35 -17.37 12.10
CA ASP A 66 1.22 -18.12 11.21
C ASP A 66 0.36 -18.75 10.11
N MET A 67 0.38 -18.14 8.92
CA MET A 67 -0.14 -18.78 7.72
C MET A 67 0.85 -19.89 7.36
N GLN A 68 0.72 -21.01 8.08
CA GLN A 68 1.28 -22.27 7.63
C GLN A 68 0.75 -22.53 6.23
N GLN A 69 1.68 -22.49 5.28
CA GLN A 69 1.48 -22.91 3.91
C GLN A 69 0.96 -24.35 3.91
N LYS A 70 -0.37 -24.51 3.85
CA LYS A 70 -0.96 -25.79 3.46
C LYS A 70 -0.61 -26.00 2.00
N ALA A 71 0.39 -26.84 1.76
CA ALA A 71 0.66 -27.42 0.46
C ALA A 71 -0.65 -27.98 -0.13
N PRO A 72 -0.91 -27.80 -1.44
CA PRO A 72 -2.06 -28.42 -2.07
C PRO A 72 -1.91 -29.94 -1.98
N GLN A 73 -2.74 -30.57 -1.18
CA GLN A 73 -2.90 -32.02 -1.19
C GLN A 73 -3.53 -32.40 -2.52
N SER A 74 -2.69 -32.88 -3.44
CA SER A 74 -3.14 -33.58 -4.63
C SER A 74 -3.89 -34.82 -4.16
N LYS A 75 -5.22 -34.82 -4.30
CA LYS A 75 -6.00 -36.05 -4.29
C LYS A 75 -5.71 -36.79 -5.60
N ALA A 76 -4.57 -37.47 -5.65
CA ALA A 76 -4.32 -38.48 -6.66
C ALA A 76 -5.19 -39.69 -6.33
N ALA A 77 -6.06 -39.99 -7.28
CA ALA A 77 -7.10 -40.99 -7.22
C ALA A 77 -6.63 -42.36 -6.71
N GLN A 78 -7.49 -42.93 -5.89
CA GLN A 78 -7.55 -44.32 -5.53
C GLN A 78 -7.75 -45.17 -6.80
N VAL A 79 -6.67 -45.80 -7.30
CA VAL A 79 -6.71 -46.79 -8.38
C VAL A 79 -6.63 -48.17 -7.73
N ILE A 80 -7.78 -48.82 -7.57
CA ILE A 80 -7.89 -50.25 -7.26
C ILE A 80 -7.93 -51.01 -8.60
N GLY A 81 -7.06 -52.03 -8.72
CA GLY A 81 -6.86 -52.84 -9.94
C GLY A 81 -5.98 -52.07 -10.93
N TRP A 82 -4.83 -52.54 -11.42
CA TRP A 82 -4.49 -53.84 -11.97
C TRP A 82 -3.02 -54.14 -11.62
N GLY A 83 -2.77 -55.03 -10.67
CA GLY A 83 -1.45 -55.62 -10.51
C GLY A 83 -1.22 -56.61 -11.64
N LEU A 84 -0.32 -56.29 -12.60
CA LEU A 84 0.56 -57.22 -13.36
C LEU A 84 1.12 -56.72 -14.72
N THR A 85 1.05 -55.44 -15.13
CA THR A 85 1.52 -55.05 -16.50
C THR A 85 2.51 -53.88 -16.65
N ILE A 86 3.08 -53.29 -15.59
CA ILE A 86 4.11 -52.24 -15.76
C ILE A 86 5.39 -52.57 -14.96
N ALA A 87 5.93 -53.76 -15.16
CA ALA A 87 7.29 -54.11 -14.75
C ALA A 87 8.30 -54.00 -15.91
N THR A 88 7.92 -53.49 -17.09
CA THR A 88 8.75 -53.51 -18.31
C THR A 88 9.06 -52.15 -18.94
N VAL A 89 8.55 -51.03 -18.42
CA VAL A 89 8.86 -49.67 -18.94
C VAL A 89 9.72 -48.86 -17.96
N ALA A 90 10.52 -49.54 -17.14
CA ALA A 90 11.41 -48.91 -16.16
C ALA A 90 12.86 -48.73 -16.64
N LEU A 91 13.15 -48.82 -17.96
CA LEU A 91 14.54 -48.81 -18.47
C LEU A 91 14.89 -47.82 -19.61
N ILE A 92 13.97 -46.97 -20.10
CA ILE A 92 14.30 -45.99 -21.18
C ILE A 92 13.81 -44.56 -20.88
N GLY A 93 13.56 -44.23 -19.60
CA GLY A 93 13.04 -42.92 -19.20
C GLY A 93 14.06 -41.97 -18.55
N SER A 94 15.36 -42.28 -18.62
CA SER A 94 16.40 -41.46 -18.01
C SER A 94 16.88 -40.39 -18.99
N CYS A 95 16.82 -39.14 -18.52
CA CYS A 95 17.42 -37.90 -19.01
C CYS A 95 16.39 -36.87 -19.50
N MET A 96 16.52 -35.65 -18.98
CA MET A 96 15.83 -34.40 -19.36
C MET A 96 14.56 -34.02 -18.58
N PHE A 97 14.57 -34.14 -17.25
CA PHE A 97 13.85 -33.17 -16.40
C PHE A 97 14.86 -32.27 -15.71
N GLY A 98 15.44 -31.36 -16.48
CA GLY A 98 16.33 -30.30 -16.00
C GLY A 98 15.53 -29.27 -15.24
N SER A 99 15.42 -29.45 -13.93
CA SER A 99 14.92 -28.44 -13.00
C SER A 99 15.85 -27.22 -13.05
N ARG A 100 15.56 -26.23 -13.90
CA ARG A 100 16.22 -24.92 -13.87
C ARG A 100 15.89 -24.24 -12.54
N GLY A 101 16.86 -24.32 -11.64
CA GLY A 101 16.86 -23.63 -10.34
C GLY A 101 16.65 -22.13 -10.51
N LYS A 102 15.76 -21.60 -9.68
CA LYS A 102 15.32 -20.21 -9.63
C LYS A 102 16.48 -19.26 -9.33
N SER A 103 16.49 -18.16 -10.07
CA SER A 103 17.32 -16.99 -9.85
C SER A 103 17.21 -16.51 -8.39
N SER A 104 18.30 -16.60 -7.65
CA SER A 104 18.45 -16.03 -6.31
C SER A 104 18.75 -14.54 -6.43
N SER A 105 17.73 -13.73 -6.68
CA SER A 105 17.84 -12.29 -6.45
C SER A 105 17.69 -12.06 -4.94
N ASN A 106 18.69 -11.43 -4.30
CA ASN A 106 18.69 -11.07 -2.88
C ASN A 106 17.64 -9.99 -2.50
N GLY A 107 16.53 -9.89 -3.23
CA GLY A 107 15.49 -8.90 -3.01
C GLY A 107 14.16 -9.32 -3.63
N ILE A 108 13.10 -8.64 -3.20
CA ILE A 108 11.72 -8.85 -3.63
C ILE A 108 11.48 -8.29 -5.04
N SER A 109 10.62 -8.94 -5.82
CA SER A 109 10.17 -8.41 -7.11
C SER A 109 9.18 -7.25 -6.93
N ASP A 110 9.10 -6.37 -7.91
CA ASP A 110 8.12 -5.28 -7.97
C ASP A 110 6.68 -5.80 -7.76
N SER A 111 6.30 -6.83 -8.52
CA SER A 111 4.97 -7.46 -8.39
C SER A 111 4.63 -7.94 -6.98
N ARG A 112 5.64 -8.43 -6.24
CA ARG A 112 5.47 -8.90 -4.87
C ARG A 112 5.42 -7.72 -3.90
N ALA A 113 6.21 -6.67 -4.11
CA ALA A 113 6.14 -5.42 -3.35
C ALA A 113 4.76 -4.74 -3.50
N LEU A 114 4.23 -4.65 -4.73
CA LEU A 114 2.88 -4.15 -4.97
C LEU A 114 1.82 -4.98 -4.23
N SER A 115 1.97 -6.31 -4.22
CA SER A 115 1.04 -7.18 -3.52
C SER A 115 1.04 -6.93 -2.01
N LEU A 116 2.22 -6.70 -1.40
CA LEU A 116 2.32 -6.32 0.01
C LEU A 116 1.61 -4.99 0.29
N CYS A 117 1.81 -3.98 -0.56
CA CYS A 117 1.10 -2.72 -0.41
C CYS A 117 -0.42 -2.86 -0.54
N LYS A 118 -0.89 -3.66 -1.51
CA LYS A 118 -2.32 -3.94 -1.68
C LYS A 118 -2.88 -4.61 -0.43
N GLU A 119 -2.20 -5.60 0.11
CA GLU A 119 -2.59 -6.29 1.35
C GLU A 119 -2.62 -5.33 2.54
N GLY A 120 -1.58 -4.51 2.73
CA GLY A 120 -1.54 -3.49 3.78
C GLY A 120 -2.69 -2.50 3.70
N ILE A 121 -3.03 -2.01 2.50
CA ILE A 121 -4.17 -1.09 2.30
C ILE A 121 -5.51 -1.79 2.58
N ARG A 122 -5.68 -3.07 2.20
CA ARG A 122 -6.91 -3.82 2.51
C ARG A 122 -7.16 -3.93 4.00
N LEU A 123 -6.10 -4.14 4.78
CA LEU A 123 -6.19 -4.24 6.24
C LEU A 123 -6.59 -2.92 6.92
N VAL A 124 -6.43 -1.78 6.23
CA VAL A 124 -6.94 -0.48 6.69
C VAL A 124 -8.45 -0.32 6.43
N SER A 125 -9.01 -1.09 5.48
CA SER A 125 -10.45 -1.05 5.21
C SER A 125 -11.24 -1.79 6.29
N ARG A 126 -12.45 -1.32 6.58
CA ARG A 126 -13.38 -2.04 7.45
C ARG A 126 -13.77 -3.41 6.88
N ASP A 127 -13.89 -3.48 5.55
CA ASP A 127 -14.19 -4.71 4.80
C ASP A 127 -13.06 -4.99 3.78
N PRO A 128 -11.99 -5.74 4.18
CA PRO A 128 -10.81 -5.97 3.35
C PRO A 128 -11.10 -6.59 1.97
N ASP A 129 -12.07 -7.51 1.91
CA ASP A 129 -12.43 -8.24 0.69
C ASP A 129 -13.18 -7.38 -0.33
N LYS A 130 -13.73 -6.24 0.10
CA LYS A 130 -14.45 -5.30 -0.76
C LYS A 130 -13.60 -4.11 -1.19
N ALA A 131 -12.40 -3.95 -0.63
CA ALA A 131 -11.50 -2.88 -1.01
C ALA A 131 -10.99 -3.07 -2.45
N GLN A 132 -11.23 -2.06 -3.29
CA GLN A 132 -10.80 -2.05 -4.68
C GLN A 132 -9.53 -1.22 -4.80
N ILE A 133 -8.41 -1.90 -5.07
CA ILE A 133 -7.10 -1.26 -5.18
C ILE A 133 -6.56 -1.49 -6.59
N PRO A 134 -6.59 -0.47 -7.46
CA PRO A 134 -6.07 -0.57 -8.82
C PRO A 134 -4.56 -0.83 -8.84
N TYR A 135 -4.04 -1.21 -10.00
CA TYR A 135 -2.60 -1.33 -10.21
C TYR A 135 -1.93 0.05 -10.13
N ALA A 136 -0.77 0.12 -9.48
CA ALA A 136 0.07 1.31 -9.48
C ALA A 136 1.45 0.91 -10.00
N GLU A 137 2.03 1.74 -10.86
CA GLU A 137 3.43 1.62 -11.25
C GLU A 137 4.33 1.88 -10.04
N SER A 138 5.41 1.10 -9.96
CA SER A 138 6.43 1.32 -8.93
C SER A 138 7.38 2.42 -9.35
N GLU A 139 7.65 3.34 -8.44
CA GLU A 139 8.77 4.25 -8.51
C GLU A 139 9.87 3.74 -7.59
N ARG A 140 11.08 3.54 -8.11
CA ARG A 140 12.21 3.05 -7.30
C ARG A 140 12.98 4.22 -6.72
N ILE A 141 12.95 4.37 -5.39
CA ILE A 141 13.65 5.42 -4.67
C ILE A 141 14.67 4.77 -3.73
N GLY A 142 15.93 4.74 -4.14
CA GLY A 142 16.99 4.05 -3.40
C GLY A 142 16.72 2.53 -3.30
N PRO A 143 16.70 1.94 -2.09
CA PRO A 143 16.40 0.52 -1.89
C PRO A 143 14.90 0.22 -1.87
N ASP A 144 14.03 1.23 -1.97
CA ASP A 144 12.60 1.07 -1.76
C ASP A 144 11.81 1.12 -3.09
N TYR A 145 10.77 0.30 -3.15
CA TYR A 145 9.69 0.41 -4.14
C TYR A 145 8.58 1.28 -3.57
N VAL A 146 8.24 2.36 -4.26
CA VAL A 146 7.21 3.31 -3.85
C VAL A 146 6.04 3.23 -4.81
N PHE A 147 4.84 3.06 -4.27
CA PHE A 147 3.59 3.02 -5.00
C PHE A 147 2.70 4.16 -4.52
N THR A 148 2.10 4.89 -5.47
CA THR A 148 1.24 6.02 -5.18
C THR A 148 -0.10 5.89 -5.88
N TRP A 149 -1.17 6.05 -5.09
CA TRP A 149 -2.55 6.14 -5.55
C TRP A 149 -3.09 7.52 -5.24
N THR A 150 -3.51 8.25 -6.28
CA THR A 150 -3.97 9.63 -6.18
C THR A 150 -5.48 9.73 -6.43
N ASN A 151 -6.07 10.87 -6.06
CA ASN A 151 -7.45 11.18 -6.40
C ASN A 151 -7.53 11.45 -7.92
N GLY A 152 -8.33 10.66 -8.66
CA GLY A 152 -8.41 10.69 -10.12
C GLY A 152 -8.48 9.29 -10.73
N THR A 153 -7.64 9.03 -11.73
CA THR A 153 -7.65 7.80 -12.54
C THR A 153 -7.15 6.56 -11.81
N ASN A 154 -6.36 6.73 -10.75
CA ASN A 154 -5.79 5.63 -9.97
C ASN A 154 -6.19 5.67 -8.49
N THR A 155 -7.46 5.99 -8.24
CA THR A 155 -8.03 6.12 -6.88
C THR A 155 -8.40 4.76 -6.29
N ILE A 156 -8.12 4.58 -5.01
CA ILE A 156 -8.53 3.39 -4.26
C ILE A 156 -9.97 3.57 -3.79
N ARG A 157 -10.77 2.50 -3.75
CA ARG A 157 -12.09 2.52 -3.11
C ARG A 157 -12.07 1.64 -1.86
N LEU A 158 -12.27 2.26 -0.70
CA LEU A 158 -12.33 1.57 0.59
C LEU A 158 -13.75 1.61 1.12
N ARG A 159 -14.17 0.57 1.83
CA ARG A 159 -15.48 0.54 2.47
C ARG A 159 -15.42 1.13 3.87
N ASN A 160 -16.30 2.07 4.18
CA ASN A 160 -16.41 2.67 5.51
C ASN A 160 -17.36 1.86 6.43
N GLY A 161 -17.53 2.30 7.67
CA GLY A 161 -18.42 1.64 8.65
C GLY A 161 -19.91 1.64 8.28
N PHE A 162 -20.33 2.40 7.27
CA PHE A 162 -21.69 2.43 6.74
C PHE A 162 -21.87 1.56 5.49
N GLY A 163 -20.83 0.82 5.09
CA GLY A 163 -20.87 -0.03 3.90
C GLY A 163 -20.76 0.74 2.58
N LEU A 164 -20.38 2.03 2.61
CA LEU A 164 -20.20 2.86 1.41
C LEU A 164 -18.75 2.79 0.91
N GLU A 165 -18.59 2.73 -0.41
CA GLU A 165 -17.28 2.85 -1.07
C GLU A 165 -16.87 4.31 -1.13
N VAL A 166 -15.83 4.67 -0.37
CA VAL A 166 -15.25 6.01 -0.37
C VAL A 166 -13.93 6.03 -1.15
N PRO A 167 -13.70 7.04 -2.00
CA PRO A 167 -12.41 7.21 -2.65
C PRO A 167 -11.34 7.52 -1.60
N ALA A 168 -10.15 6.95 -1.79
CA ALA A 168 -9.00 7.15 -0.93
C ALA A 168 -7.71 7.28 -1.75
N SER A 169 -6.78 8.07 -1.23
CA SER A 169 -5.40 8.13 -1.71
C SER A 169 -4.50 7.32 -0.79
N ALA A 170 -3.42 6.78 -1.32
CA ALA A 170 -2.42 6.10 -0.50
C ALA A 170 -1.02 6.23 -1.10
N ARG A 171 -0.02 6.16 -0.23
CA ARG A 171 1.39 6.01 -0.60
C ARG A 171 1.97 4.87 0.22
N CYS A 172 2.61 3.92 -0.45
CA CYS A 172 3.22 2.76 0.18
C CYS A 172 4.67 2.62 -0.28
N SER A 173 5.59 2.43 0.67
CA SER A 173 7.00 2.17 0.42
C SER A 173 7.35 0.78 0.94
N VAL A 174 8.05 -0.01 0.13
CA VAL A 174 8.48 -1.38 0.46
C VAL A 174 9.97 -1.48 0.26
N ASN A 175 10.69 -1.86 1.31
CA ASN A 175 12.12 -2.07 1.19
C ASN A 175 12.42 -3.32 0.37
N ALA A 176 13.19 -3.17 -0.71
CA ALA A 176 13.44 -4.25 -1.65
C ALA A 176 14.29 -5.39 -1.07
N ALA A 177 15.18 -5.07 -0.12
CA ALA A 177 16.05 -6.06 0.51
C ALA A 177 15.33 -6.83 1.61
N LEU A 178 14.57 -6.14 2.46
CA LEU A 178 13.84 -6.75 3.58
C LEU A 178 12.52 -7.40 3.16
N GLY A 179 11.94 -6.97 2.04
CA GLY A 179 10.62 -7.42 1.60
C GLY A 179 9.50 -7.03 2.57
N LYS A 180 9.65 -5.90 3.25
CA LYS A 180 8.70 -5.36 4.24
C LYS A 180 8.27 -3.94 3.86
N ILE A 181 7.05 -3.59 4.26
CA ILE A 181 6.53 -2.23 4.12
C ILE A 181 7.31 -1.33 5.09
N SER A 182 8.08 -0.37 4.55
CA SER A 182 8.79 0.63 5.34
C SER A 182 7.86 1.77 5.74
N SER A 183 6.92 2.14 4.87
CA SER A 183 5.94 3.20 5.13
C SER A 183 4.61 2.91 4.43
N LEU A 184 3.50 3.13 5.12
CA LEU A 184 2.15 3.12 4.53
C LEU A 184 1.35 4.31 5.03
N THR A 185 0.95 5.18 4.11
CA THR A 185 0.11 6.35 4.35
C THR A 185 -1.19 6.21 3.57
N VAL A 186 -2.33 6.38 4.22
CA VAL A 186 -3.67 6.34 3.61
C VAL A 186 -4.40 7.63 3.96
N ASN A 187 -4.91 8.35 2.96
CA ASN A 187 -5.57 9.66 3.12
C ASN A 187 -4.73 10.69 3.92
N GLY A 188 -3.41 10.66 3.74
CA GLY A 188 -2.48 11.53 4.47
C GLY A 188 -2.11 11.06 5.89
N ASN A 189 -2.75 10.02 6.41
CA ASN A 189 -2.44 9.45 7.72
C ASN A 189 -1.48 8.25 7.57
N THR A 190 -0.32 8.33 8.21
CA THR A 190 0.66 7.23 8.23
C THR A 190 0.24 6.17 9.23
N ILE A 191 -0.01 4.96 8.72
CA ILE A 191 -0.44 3.80 9.50
C ILE A 191 0.75 2.94 9.91
N ILE A 192 1.76 2.84 9.03
CA ILE A 192 2.98 2.07 9.27
C ILE A 192 4.18 2.99 8.98
N SER A 193 5.13 2.99 9.91
CA SER A 193 6.45 3.62 9.77
C SER A 193 7.45 2.75 10.53
N GLN A 194 8.39 2.13 9.82
CA GLN A 194 9.45 1.28 10.39
C GLN A 194 10.83 1.92 10.24
#